data_AF-A0A9E6EQK7-F1
#
_entry.id   AF-A0A9E6EQK7-F1
#
_cell.length_a   1.000
_cell.length_b   1.000
_cell.length_c   1.000
_cell.angle_alpha   90.00
_cell.angle_beta   90.00
_cell.angle_gamma   90.00
#
_symmetry.space_group_name_H-M   'P 1'
#
loop_
_entity.id
_entity.type
_entity.pdbx_description
1 polymer ?
#
loop_
_entity_poly.entity_id
_entity_poly.type
_entity_poly.pdbx_seq_one_letter_code
_entity_poly.pdbx_strand_id
1 'polypeptide(L)'
;RNGIEVVRTTGAVSPAGLEAVLPGSGPAQIPPGSYLVPLDQPRGALAEALLERKAAFGPKPSYDATAWSLPLAFNVPAWRAPARPKVGTEPVRDTAPAPLPRAGYAYLVSSGAEGRDRVLEGLLKDGFRGSAAPAPFVAGSRAFPAGTAIFTLLRNDAVRLEARARALAAQAPGVVSAVDSSVVDSGPDLGSVRSLALRAPRVGLVMDAPSDPTAVGAVMQALLEAGIPFTQLRAGRLAQADLRRYSHLILPDDNGLGAKWQAALGPAGAARLKAYAMDGGVLVAMQGGSAFAARAGVSEAGVSFLARRDEEARLKEKDPKREAAAPPLDERTQAWARREDQGLQESIPGAMLKADIDGTHPLGWGLNAAEGAVLDSSDPVLELSPGGENPLRFGAGDLNLSGLLPPKLEAKVRNSAYALRERKGRGAVILFSGDPVHRGCAPLTARAFYNALFFGAYAPQDDED
;
A
#
# COMPACT_ATOMS: atom_id res chain seq x y z
N ARG A 1 11.61 4.28 22.67
CA ARG A 1 12.92 3.61 22.51
C ARG A 1 14.04 4.52 21.99
N ASN A 2 13.79 5.61 21.25
CA ASN A 2 14.83 6.51 20.72
C ASN A 2 15.16 7.74 21.61
N GLY A 3 14.63 7.79 22.84
CA GLY A 3 14.82 8.92 23.77
C GLY A 3 14.13 10.23 23.37
N ILE A 4 13.28 10.22 22.34
CA ILE A 4 12.40 11.34 21.99
C ILE A 4 11.26 11.38 23.00
N GLU A 5 11.13 12.51 23.68
CA GLU A 5 10.00 12.80 24.57
C GLU A 5 8.73 12.97 23.74
N VAL A 6 7.68 12.27 24.16
CA VAL A 6 6.32 12.41 23.63
C VAL A 6 5.40 12.54 24.83
N VAL A 7 4.52 13.55 24.80
CA VAL A 7 3.50 13.79 25.82
C VAL A 7 2.12 13.70 25.21
N ARG A 8 1.10 13.46 26.04
CA ARG A 8 -0.29 13.41 25.62
C ARG A 8 -1.02 14.68 26.08
N THR A 9 -1.81 15.29 25.22
CA THR A 9 -2.61 16.48 25.59
C THR A 9 -3.78 16.06 26.48
N THR A 10 -4.09 16.84 27.51
CA THR A 10 -5.29 16.62 28.36
C THR A 10 -6.46 17.52 27.97
N GLY A 11 -6.21 18.51 27.11
CA GLY A 11 -7.22 19.39 26.51
C GLY A 11 -7.14 19.39 24.99
N ALA A 12 -8.16 19.97 24.35
CA ALA A 12 -8.16 20.19 22.90
C ALA A 12 -7.17 21.29 22.50
N VAL A 13 -6.63 21.20 21.28
CA VAL A 13 -5.75 22.22 20.69
C VAL A 13 -6.39 22.77 19.42
N SER A 14 -6.42 24.11 19.30
CA SER A 14 -6.89 24.74 18.07
C SER A 14 -5.87 24.55 16.95
N PRO A 15 -6.27 24.07 15.76
CA PRO A 15 -5.38 23.94 14.60
C PRO A 15 -5.10 25.28 13.91
N ALA A 16 -5.80 26.36 14.29
CA ALA A 16 -5.59 27.68 13.70
C ALA A 16 -4.14 28.15 13.92
N GLY A 17 -3.43 28.43 12.82
CA GLY A 17 -2.02 28.83 12.85
C GLY A 17 -1.01 27.68 12.92
N LEU A 18 -1.46 26.42 12.85
CA LEU A 18 -0.59 25.25 12.70
C LEU A 18 -0.44 24.87 11.22
N GLU A 19 0.74 24.41 10.82
CA GLU A 19 0.95 23.88 9.46
C GLU A 19 0.59 22.40 9.42
N ALA A 20 -0.38 22.00 8.59
CA ALA A 20 -0.71 20.59 8.40
C ALA A 20 0.39 19.85 7.64
N VAL A 21 0.77 18.65 8.11
CA VAL A 21 1.76 17.79 7.45
C VAL A 21 1.17 17.15 6.20
N LEU A 22 -0.05 16.62 6.27
CA LEU A 22 -0.82 16.24 5.09
C LEU A 22 -1.81 17.37 4.79
N PRO A 23 -1.68 18.11 3.66
CA PRO A 23 -2.62 19.16 3.29
C PRO A 23 -4.03 18.59 3.11
N GLY A 24 -5.03 19.18 3.75
CA GLY A 24 -6.43 18.73 3.72
C GLY A 24 -7.26 19.34 4.85
N SER A 25 -8.57 19.09 4.88
CA SER A 25 -9.43 19.53 5.99
C SER A 25 -9.17 18.69 7.25
N GLY A 26 -8.31 19.22 8.13
CA GLY A 26 -8.16 18.73 9.50
C GLY A 26 -9.42 18.93 10.34
N PRO A 27 -9.51 18.28 11.52
CA PRO A 27 -10.65 18.51 12.42
C PRO A 27 -10.68 19.98 12.88
N ALA A 28 -11.86 20.49 13.21
CA ALA A 28 -12.02 21.85 13.73
C ALA A 28 -11.22 22.10 15.03
N GLN A 29 -10.99 21.04 15.81
CA GLN A 29 -10.07 21.01 16.96
C GLN A 29 -9.30 19.68 16.98
N ILE A 30 -8.03 19.73 17.35
CA ILE A 30 -7.25 18.54 17.68
C ILE A 30 -7.73 18.07 19.07
N PRO A 31 -8.24 16.84 19.21
CA PRO A 31 -8.92 16.41 20.44
C PRO A 31 -7.96 16.23 21.62
N PRO A 32 -8.47 16.25 22.87
CA PRO A 32 -7.71 15.77 24.02
C PRO A 32 -7.29 14.31 23.80
N GLY A 33 -6.17 13.92 24.39
CA GLY A 33 -5.58 12.61 24.20
C GLY A 33 -4.67 12.49 22.97
N SER A 34 -4.45 13.59 22.24
CA SER A 34 -3.52 13.65 21.10
C SER A 34 -2.06 13.66 21.56
N TYR A 35 -1.15 13.21 20.69
CA TYR A 35 0.28 13.21 20.98
C TYR A 35 0.91 14.55 20.59
N LEU A 36 1.73 15.09 21.49
CA LEU A 36 2.57 16.25 21.27
C LEU A 36 4.03 15.80 21.37
N VAL A 37 4.82 16.11 20.34
CA VAL A 37 6.27 15.88 20.31
C VAL A 37 6.95 17.25 20.43
N PRO A 38 7.42 17.64 21.62
CA PRO A 38 8.13 18.91 21.80
C PRO A 38 9.45 18.86 21.03
N LEU A 39 9.81 19.91 20.29
CA LEU A 39 11.11 19.98 19.61
C LEU A 39 12.17 20.69 20.49
N ASP A 40 11.76 21.34 21.57
CA ASP A 40 12.58 21.95 22.62
C ASP A 40 13.13 20.92 23.62
N GLN A 41 13.66 19.82 23.09
CA GLN A 41 14.26 18.71 23.85
C GLN A 41 15.63 18.32 23.27
N PRO A 42 16.50 17.61 24.02
CA PRO A 42 17.84 17.21 23.53
C PRO A 42 17.83 16.41 22.22
N ARG A 43 16.75 15.68 21.93
CA ARG A 43 16.56 14.91 20.69
C ARG A 43 15.68 15.64 19.66
N GLY A 44 15.45 16.94 19.81
CA GLY A 44 14.56 17.74 18.98
C GLY A 44 14.89 17.68 17.49
N ALA A 45 16.17 17.79 17.13
CA ALA A 45 16.59 17.69 15.72
C ALA A 45 16.31 16.32 15.10
N LEU A 46 16.44 15.22 15.87
CA LEU A 46 16.08 13.89 15.39
C LEU A 46 14.56 13.74 15.26
N ALA A 47 13.80 14.25 16.23
CA ALA A 47 12.35 14.27 16.15
C ALA A 47 11.85 15.07 14.94
N GLU A 48 12.44 16.23 14.68
CA GLU A 48 12.16 17.05 13.50
C GLU A 48 12.47 16.27 12.21
N ALA A 49 13.67 15.70 12.08
CA ALA A 49 14.04 14.90 10.90
C ALA A 49 13.10 13.70 10.63
N LEU A 50 12.51 13.11 11.68
CA LEU A 50 11.56 12.01 11.54
C LEU A 50 10.13 12.45 11.20
N LEU A 51 9.74 13.67 11.58
CA LEU A 51 8.36 14.17 11.52
C LEU A 51 8.14 15.24 10.47
N GLU A 52 9.20 15.93 10.04
CA GLU A 52 9.10 17.03 9.10
C GLU A 52 8.53 16.57 7.75
N ARG A 53 7.84 17.50 7.09
CA ARG A 53 7.28 17.27 5.77
C ARG A 53 8.30 17.57 4.67
N LYS A 54 9.10 18.61 4.85
CA LYS A 54 9.98 19.18 3.82
C LYS A 54 11.39 19.30 4.36
N ALA A 55 12.14 18.20 4.29
CA ALA A 55 13.57 18.24 4.53
C ALA A 55 14.26 19.12 3.47
N ALA A 56 15.25 19.91 3.89
CA ALA A 56 16.05 20.71 2.97
C ALA A 56 17.03 19.81 2.22
N PHE A 57 16.90 19.74 0.89
CA PHE A 57 17.83 19.02 0.02
C PHE A 57 18.82 19.99 -0.64
N GLY A 58 20.09 19.59 -0.68
CA GLY A 58 21.09 20.28 -1.48
C GLY A 58 20.83 20.11 -2.98
N PRO A 59 21.48 20.90 -3.84
CA PRO A 59 21.22 20.92 -5.29
C PRO A 59 21.76 19.69 -6.04
N LYS A 60 22.05 18.58 -5.35
CA LYS A 60 22.72 17.41 -5.92
C LYS A 60 21.80 16.19 -5.95
N PRO A 61 21.95 15.30 -6.96
CA PRO A 61 21.33 13.97 -6.96
C PRO A 61 21.57 13.25 -5.65
N SER A 62 20.48 12.79 -5.04
CA SER A 62 20.57 11.83 -3.95
C SER A 62 20.74 10.44 -4.53
N TYR A 63 21.63 9.65 -3.92
CA TYR A 63 21.73 8.21 -4.18
C TYR A 63 20.50 7.44 -3.63
N ASP A 64 19.79 8.05 -2.68
CA ASP A 64 18.68 7.43 -1.96
C ASP A 64 17.39 8.27 -2.06
N ALA A 65 16.30 7.74 -1.51
CA ALA A 65 15.02 8.45 -1.42
C ALA A 65 15.18 9.86 -0.81
N THR A 66 14.45 10.81 -1.37
CA THR A 66 14.46 12.22 -0.98
C THR A 66 13.26 12.58 -0.11
N ALA A 67 12.39 11.63 0.23
CA ALA A 67 11.31 11.87 1.17
C ALA A 67 11.45 11.00 2.41
N TRP A 68 11.30 11.64 3.57
CA TRP A 68 11.19 10.99 4.86
C TRP A 68 10.20 11.78 5.73
N SER A 69 9.11 11.15 6.15
CA SER A 69 8.14 11.75 7.05
C SER A 69 7.24 10.67 7.64
N LEU A 70 7.40 10.36 8.93
CA LEU A 70 6.60 9.33 9.60
C LEU A 70 5.09 9.64 9.56
N PRO A 71 4.62 10.89 9.79
CA PRO A 71 3.19 11.18 9.71
C PRO A 71 2.62 10.92 8.31
N LEU A 72 3.36 11.25 7.25
CA LEU A 72 2.93 10.95 5.88
C LEU A 72 2.94 9.45 5.61
N ALA A 73 4.03 8.74 5.94
CA ALA A 73 4.17 7.31 5.70
C ALA A 73 3.06 6.48 6.37
N PHE A 74 2.71 6.83 7.62
CA PHE A 74 1.63 6.19 8.39
C PHE A 74 0.25 6.81 8.12
N ASN A 75 0.17 7.86 7.31
CA ASN A 75 -1.04 8.62 7.02
C ASN A 75 -1.76 9.09 8.30
N VAL A 76 -0.99 9.56 9.28
CA VAL A 76 -1.49 10.06 10.56
C VAL A 76 -1.69 11.57 10.48
N PRO A 77 -2.89 12.10 10.83
CA PRO A 77 -3.10 13.54 10.89
C PRO A 77 -2.11 14.19 11.87
N ALA A 78 -1.31 15.12 11.36
CA ALA A 78 -0.28 15.80 12.12
C ALA A 78 -0.16 17.26 11.72
N TRP A 79 0.23 18.08 12.70
CA TRP A 79 0.40 19.52 12.56
C TRP A 79 1.71 19.97 13.19
N ARG A 80 2.42 20.87 12.51
CA ARG A 80 3.59 21.57 13.06
C ARG A 80 3.15 22.87 13.68
N ALA A 81 3.48 23.03 14.96
CA ALA A 81 3.25 24.28 15.68
C ALA A 81 4.52 25.15 15.64
N PRO A 82 4.42 26.47 15.35
CA PRO A 82 5.58 27.37 15.40
C PRO A 82 6.08 27.60 16.83
N ALA A 83 5.23 27.36 17.83
CA ALA A 83 5.55 27.41 19.25
C ALA A 83 4.71 26.37 20.00
N ARG A 84 5.14 26.02 21.21
CA ARG A 84 4.44 25.02 22.04
C ARG A 84 3.00 25.48 22.36
N PRO A 85 1.97 24.69 22.04
CA PRO A 85 0.59 25.04 22.38
C PRO A 85 0.39 25.12 23.90
N LYS A 86 -0.38 26.10 24.36
CA LYS A 86 -0.78 26.22 25.77
C LYS A 86 -1.91 25.23 26.08
N VAL A 87 -1.55 24.00 26.40
CA VAL A 87 -2.48 22.92 26.73
C VAL A 87 -1.90 22.08 27.88
N GLY A 88 -2.77 21.54 28.74
CA GLY A 88 -2.35 20.56 29.73
C GLY A 88 -1.77 19.32 29.04
N THR A 89 -0.72 18.73 29.63
CA THR A 89 -0.09 17.52 29.10
C THR A 89 0.22 16.52 30.21
N GLU A 90 0.26 15.24 29.85
CA GLU A 90 0.66 14.14 30.71
C GLU A 90 1.69 13.24 30.00
N PRO A 91 2.56 12.52 30.74
CA PRO A 91 3.51 11.59 30.14
C PRO A 91 2.80 10.46 29.37
N VAL A 92 3.30 10.12 28.18
CA VAL A 92 2.86 8.89 27.50
C VAL A 92 3.40 7.69 28.28
N ARG A 93 2.49 6.85 28.78
CA ARG A 93 2.82 5.59 29.43
C ARG A 93 2.42 4.45 28.51
N ASP A 94 3.31 3.47 28.36
CA ASP A 94 2.94 2.18 27.79
C ASP A 94 1.91 1.55 28.73
N THR A 95 0.65 1.58 28.31
CA THR A 95 -0.41 0.90 29.06
C THR A 95 -0.39 -0.56 28.65
N ALA A 96 -0.35 -1.46 29.64
CA ALA A 96 -0.55 -2.87 29.36
C ALA A 96 -1.91 -3.02 28.66
N PRO A 97 -1.97 -3.71 27.52
CA PRO A 97 -3.20 -3.83 26.78
C PRO A 97 -4.24 -4.58 27.63
N ALA A 98 -5.47 -4.04 27.67
CA ALA A 98 -6.54 -4.70 28.37
C ALA A 98 -6.75 -6.12 27.81
N PRO A 99 -6.98 -7.13 28.66
CA PRO A 99 -7.29 -8.47 28.18
C PRO A 99 -8.51 -8.43 27.26
N LEU A 100 -8.42 -9.09 26.10
CA LEU A 100 -9.55 -9.23 25.18
C LEU A 100 -10.73 -9.88 25.95
N PRO A 101 -11.92 -9.27 26.02
CA PRO A 101 -13.05 -9.90 26.69
C PRO A 101 -13.54 -11.14 25.94
N ARG A 102 -14.38 -11.94 26.61
CA ARG A 102 -15.07 -13.06 25.97
C ARG A 102 -16.16 -12.49 25.06
N ALA A 103 -16.31 -13.06 23.86
CA ALA A 103 -17.40 -12.70 22.95
C ALA A 103 -18.63 -13.56 23.22
N GLY A 104 -19.82 -12.98 23.10
CA GLY A 104 -21.10 -13.67 23.01
C GLY A 104 -21.49 -14.06 21.58
N TYR A 105 -20.97 -13.35 20.57
CA TYR A 105 -21.33 -13.57 19.16
C TYR A 105 -20.14 -13.73 18.20
N ALA A 106 -19.17 -12.81 18.22
CA ALA A 106 -18.06 -12.83 17.28
C ALA A 106 -16.80 -12.14 17.81
N TYR A 107 -15.67 -12.49 17.21
CA TYR A 107 -14.45 -11.71 17.27
C TYR A 107 -14.27 -10.92 15.97
N LEU A 108 -13.99 -9.63 16.10
CA LEU A 108 -13.80 -8.70 14.99
C LEU A 108 -12.32 -8.32 14.88
N VAL A 109 -11.79 -8.29 13.66
CA VAL A 109 -10.45 -7.78 13.34
C VAL A 109 -10.63 -6.51 12.52
N SER A 110 -10.39 -5.35 13.15
CA SER A 110 -10.62 -4.05 12.51
C SER A 110 -9.68 -3.81 11.33
N SER A 111 -10.21 -3.32 10.21
CA SER A 111 -9.43 -3.15 8.97
C SER A 111 -8.33 -2.08 9.07
N GLY A 112 -8.49 -1.09 9.96
CA GLY A 112 -7.54 0.01 10.12
C GLY A 112 -6.38 -0.23 11.09
N ALA A 113 -6.35 -1.37 11.80
CA ALA A 113 -5.42 -1.55 12.90
C ALA A 113 -4.04 -2.08 12.46
N GLU A 114 -2.96 -1.54 13.02
CA GLU A 114 -1.60 -2.08 12.83
C GLU A 114 -1.51 -3.51 13.39
N GLY A 115 -0.83 -4.42 12.68
CA GLY A 115 -0.77 -5.84 13.06
C GLY A 115 -2.00 -6.67 12.67
N ARG A 116 -3.05 -6.04 12.10
CA ARG A 116 -4.24 -6.72 11.52
C ARG A 116 -3.89 -7.94 10.69
N ASP A 117 -2.97 -7.80 9.74
CA ASP A 117 -2.77 -8.81 8.70
C ASP A 117 -2.17 -10.09 9.30
N ARG A 118 -1.34 -9.95 10.33
CA ARG A 118 -0.82 -11.05 11.15
C ARG A 118 -1.90 -11.76 11.95
N VAL A 119 -2.83 -11.01 12.54
CA VAL A 119 -3.98 -11.58 13.26
C VAL A 119 -4.90 -12.31 12.29
N LEU A 120 -5.22 -11.68 11.16
CA LEU A 120 -6.10 -12.22 10.13
C LEU A 120 -5.54 -13.52 9.56
N GLU A 121 -4.28 -13.51 9.12
CA GLU A 121 -3.60 -14.70 8.63
C GLU A 121 -3.49 -15.78 9.71
N GLY A 122 -3.18 -15.38 10.95
CA GLY A 122 -3.12 -16.27 12.10
C GLY A 122 -4.42 -17.06 12.34
N LEU A 123 -5.57 -16.43 12.13
CA LEU A 123 -6.88 -17.08 12.24
C LEU A 123 -7.18 -17.94 11.00
N LEU A 124 -6.97 -17.41 9.80
CA LEU A 124 -7.34 -18.10 8.56
C LEU A 124 -6.51 -19.38 8.36
N LYS A 125 -5.20 -19.34 8.61
CA LYS A 125 -4.32 -20.51 8.46
C LYS A 125 -4.61 -21.63 9.47
N ASP A 126 -5.15 -21.28 10.63
CA ASP A 126 -5.58 -22.23 11.66
C ASP A 126 -6.96 -22.86 11.34
N GLY A 127 -7.55 -22.48 10.20
CA GLY A 127 -8.80 -23.04 9.67
C GLY A 127 -10.07 -22.35 10.18
N PHE A 128 -9.95 -21.20 10.85
CA PHE A 128 -11.12 -20.42 11.25
C PHE A 128 -11.80 -19.78 10.04
N ARG A 129 -13.13 -19.86 10.01
CA ARG A 129 -13.97 -19.31 8.96
C ARG A 129 -14.35 -17.88 9.33
N GLY A 130 -13.86 -16.93 8.55
CA GLY A 130 -14.20 -15.51 8.68
C GLY A 130 -14.85 -14.97 7.41
N SER A 131 -15.54 -13.84 7.56
CA SER A 131 -15.95 -12.99 6.44
C SER A 131 -15.50 -11.54 6.65
N ALA A 132 -15.50 -10.70 5.63
CA ALA A 132 -15.25 -9.26 5.76
C ALA A 132 -16.52 -8.45 5.47
N ALA A 133 -16.78 -7.44 6.29
CA ALA A 133 -17.88 -6.50 6.08
C ALA A 133 -17.54 -5.53 4.93
N PRO A 134 -18.36 -5.41 3.88
CA PRO A 134 -18.06 -4.52 2.75
C PRO A 134 -18.31 -3.04 3.06
N ALA A 135 -19.01 -2.74 4.15
CA ALA A 135 -19.38 -1.39 4.57
C ALA A 135 -19.03 -1.17 6.05
N PRO A 136 -18.82 0.09 6.48
CA PRO A 136 -18.59 0.40 7.88
C PRO A 136 -19.85 0.14 8.72
N PHE A 137 -19.64 -0.15 10.00
CA PHE A 137 -20.72 -0.35 10.98
C PHE A 137 -20.28 0.12 12.37
N VAL A 138 -21.24 0.26 13.28
CA VAL A 138 -21.02 0.63 14.68
C VAL A 138 -21.57 -0.48 15.57
N ALA A 139 -20.74 -1.08 16.42
CA ALA A 139 -21.18 -2.08 17.38
C ALA A 139 -20.77 -1.66 18.79
N GLY A 140 -21.77 -1.44 19.65
CA GLY A 140 -21.61 -0.73 20.91
C GLY A 140 -21.14 0.71 20.67
N SER A 141 -20.13 1.15 21.42
CA SER A 141 -19.56 2.49 21.28
C SER A 141 -18.40 2.57 20.27
N ARG A 142 -18.17 1.53 19.46
CA ARG A 142 -16.99 1.45 18.57
C ARG A 142 -17.40 1.36 17.10
N ALA A 143 -16.80 2.23 16.29
CA ALA A 143 -16.91 2.19 14.84
C ALA A 143 -15.91 1.20 14.23
N PHE A 144 -16.36 0.46 13.22
CA PHE A 144 -15.58 -0.50 12.47
C PHE A 144 -15.60 -0.12 10.99
N PRO A 145 -14.44 0.12 10.36
CA PRO A 145 -14.37 0.46 8.95
C PRO A 145 -14.70 -0.74 8.04
N ALA A 146 -15.03 -0.44 6.78
CA ALA A 146 -15.16 -1.46 5.73
C ALA A 146 -13.90 -2.34 5.66
N GLY A 147 -14.08 -3.61 5.35
CA GLY A 147 -13.05 -4.66 5.39
C GLY A 147 -12.79 -5.25 6.77
N THR A 148 -13.54 -4.85 7.82
CA THR A 148 -13.44 -5.48 9.14
C THR A 148 -13.80 -6.95 9.04
N ALA A 149 -12.89 -7.84 9.46
CA ALA A 149 -13.12 -9.26 9.42
C ALA A 149 -13.91 -9.73 10.64
N ILE A 150 -14.86 -10.63 10.41
CA ILE A 150 -15.84 -11.14 11.36
C ILE A 150 -15.64 -12.65 11.47
N PHE A 151 -15.32 -13.11 12.68
CA PHE A 151 -15.22 -14.53 13.01
C PHE A 151 -16.31 -14.86 14.04
N THR A 152 -17.44 -15.38 13.55
CA THR A 152 -18.58 -15.72 14.42
C THR A 152 -18.34 -17.00 15.18
N LEU A 153 -18.84 -17.06 16.42
CA LEU A 153 -18.80 -18.26 17.25
C LEU A 153 -19.68 -19.38 16.65
N LEU A 154 -20.72 -19.04 15.88
CA LEU A 154 -21.60 -20.03 15.24
C LEU A 154 -20.88 -20.83 14.14
N ARG A 155 -19.94 -20.21 13.42
CA ARG A 155 -19.24 -20.85 12.28
C ARG A 155 -17.92 -21.50 12.67
N ASN A 156 -17.53 -21.43 13.94
CA ASN A 156 -16.23 -21.83 14.45
C ASN A 156 -16.35 -22.55 15.79
N ASP A 157 -15.34 -23.32 16.18
CA ASP A 157 -15.25 -23.79 17.57
C ASP A 157 -15.00 -22.58 18.49
N ALA A 158 -15.97 -22.26 19.35
CA ALA A 158 -15.96 -21.04 20.16
C ALA A 158 -14.78 -21.02 21.15
N VAL A 159 -14.45 -22.15 21.77
CA VAL A 159 -13.36 -22.24 22.77
C VAL A 159 -12.01 -22.07 22.09
N ARG A 160 -11.79 -22.74 20.95
CA ARG A 160 -10.57 -22.63 20.17
C ARG A 160 -10.40 -21.23 19.58
N LEU A 161 -11.48 -20.63 19.07
CA LEU A 161 -11.47 -19.28 18.51
C LEU A 161 -11.16 -18.25 19.59
N GLU A 162 -11.81 -18.33 20.76
CA GLU A 162 -11.53 -17.44 21.90
C GLU A 162 -10.06 -17.55 22.33
N ALA A 163 -9.55 -18.76 22.55
CA ALA A 163 -8.17 -18.97 22.96
C ALA A 163 -7.18 -18.40 21.92
N ARG A 164 -7.44 -18.61 20.63
CA ARG A 164 -6.60 -18.11 19.56
C ARG A 164 -6.67 -16.59 19.41
N ALA A 165 -7.87 -16.01 19.44
CA ALA A 165 -8.10 -14.58 19.38
C ALA A 165 -7.40 -13.85 20.54
N ARG A 166 -7.47 -14.39 21.77
CA ARG A 166 -6.74 -13.87 22.93
C ARG A 166 -5.22 -13.92 22.74
N ALA A 167 -4.70 -15.05 22.25
CA ALA A 167 -3.26 -15.21 22.01
C ALA A 167 -2.72 -14.24 20.94
N LEU A 168 -3.51 -13.97 19.90
CA LEU A 168 -3.16 -13.01 18.84
C LEU A 168 -3.32 -11.56 19.32
N ALA A 169 -4.38 -11.25 20.08
CA ALA A 169 -4.60 -9.91 20.65
C ALA A 169 -3.51 -9.51 21.65
N ALA A 170 -2.91 -10.48 22.36
CA ALA A 170 -1.75 -10.24 23.22
C ALA A 170 -0.50 -9.82 22.44
N GLN A 171 -0.36 -10.25 21.17
CA GLN A 171 0.75 -9.87 20.29
C GLN A 171 0.45 -8.58 19.50
N ALA A 172 -0.82 -8.29 19.25
CA ALA A 172 -1.27 -7.12 18.52
C ALA A 172 -2.44 -6.44 19.25
N PRO A 173 -2.15 -5.65 20.30
CA PRO A 173 -3.18 -4.98 21.08
C PRO A 173 -4.10 -4.07 20.28
N GLY A 174 -5.39 -4.05 20.62
CA GLY A 174 -6.37 -3.16 20.01
C GLY A 174 -6.89 -3.58 18.63
N VAL A 175 -6.28 -4.60 18.01
CA VAL A 175 -6.66 -5.15 16.70
C VAL A 175 -7.95 -5.97 16.78
N VAL A 176 -8.07 -6.81 17.81
CA VAL A 176 -9.22 -7.70 18.01
C VAL A 176 -10.23 -7.06 18.96
N SER A 177 -11.51 -7.15 18.62
CA SER A 177 -12.63 -6.80 19.49
C SER A 177 -13.56 -7.99 19.67
N ALA A 178 -14.18 -8.11 20.83
CA ALA A 178 -15.26 -9.06 21.06
C ALA A 178 -16.61 -8.33 20.95
N VAL A 179 -17.61 -8.99 20.39
CA VAL A 179 -18.99 -8.50 20.35
C VAL A 179 -19.95 -9.60 20.78
N ASP A 180 -21.04 -9.19 21.43
CA ASP A 180 -22.00 -10.11 22.07
C ASP A 180 -23.28 -10.32 21.25
N SER A 181 -23.50 -9.50 20.22
CA SER A 181 -24.70 -9.52 19.38
C SER A 181 -24.33 -9.46 17.90
N SER A 182 -25.23 -9.99 17.05
CA SER A 182 -25.19 -9.79 15.59
C SER A 182 -25.73 -8.44 15.16
N VAL A 183 -26.60 -7.85 15.99
CA VAL A 183 -27.26 -6.57 15.72
C VAL A 183 -26.29 -5.44 16.04
N VAL A 184 -26.14 -4.52 15.09
CA VAL A 184 -25.26 -3.35 15.20
C VAL A 184 -26.09 -2.09 15.42
N ASP A 185 -25.50 -1.05 16.01
CA ASP A 185 -26.16 0.23 16.27
C ASP A 185 -26.36 1.04 14.98
N SER A 186 -25.50 0.82 13.98
CA SER A 186 -25.58 1.44 12.65
C SER A 186 -24.77 0.64 11.62
N GLY A 187 -25.20 0.66 10.36
CA GLY A 187 -24.61 -0.13 9.27
C GLY A 187 -25.20 -1.54 9.15
N PRO A 188 -24.63 -2.42 8.32
CA PRO A 188 -25.15 -3.77 8.14
C PRO A 188 -24.87 -4.65 9.36
N ASP A 189 -25.87 -5.45 9.75
CA ASP A 189 -25.71 -6.47 10.80
C ASP A 189 -24.63 -7.50 10.44
N LEU A 190 -23.95 -8.02 11.46
CA LEU A 190 -22.81 -8.94 11.32
C LEU A 190 -23.17 -10.31 10.75
N GLY A 191 -24.47 -10.62 10.64
CA GLY A 191 -25.01 -11.82 10.01
C GLY A 191 -25.42 -11.63 8.55
N SER A 192 -25.30 -10.42 8.00
CA SER A 192 -25.75 -10.11 6.64
C SER A 192 -25.06 -10.96 5.57
N VAL A 193 -25.85 -11.37 4.57
CA VAL A 193 -25.43 -12.22 3.43
C VAL A 193 -24.36 -11.56 2.57
N ARG A 194 -24.20 -10.23 2.67
CA ARG A 194 -23.27 -9.42 1.87
C ARG A 194 -21.80 -9.50 2.31
N SER A 195 -21.45 -10.38 3.25
CA SER A 195 -20.08 -10.47 3.77
C SER A 195 -19.17 -11.35 2.90
N LEU A 196 -17.96 -10.85 2.60
CA LEU A 196 -16.97 -11.54 1.76
C LEU A 196 -16.34 -12.71 2.52
N ALA A 197 -16.53 -13.95 2.08
CA ALA A 197 -15.85 -15.10 2.67
C ALA A 197 -14.32 -15.00 2.52
N LEU A 198 -13.60 -15.10 3.65
CA LEU A 198 -12.15 -14.98 3.68
C LEU A 198 -11.47 -16.34 3.53
N ARG A 199 -10.32 -16.34 2.84
CA ARG A 199 -9.48 -17.51 2.65
C ARG A 199 -8.03 -17.14 2.90
N ALA A 200 -7.27 -18.05 3.52
CA ALA A 200 -5.84 -17.87 3.66
C ALA A 200 -5.18 -17.81 2.26
N PRO A 201 -4.38 -16.77 1.95
CA PRO A 201 -3.67 -16.67 0.69
C PRO A 201 -2.60 -17.77 0.57
N ARG A 202 -2.58 -18.46 -0.59
CA ARG A 202 -1.51 -19.38 -0.98
C ARG A 202 -0.64 -18.64 -1.99
N VAL A 203 0.42 -18.00 -1.52
CA VAL A 203 1.23 -17.08 -2.32
C VAL A 203 2.35 -17.81 -3.05
N GLY A 204 2.44 -17.62 -4.36
CA GLY A 204 3.64 -17.88 -5.16
C GLY A 204 4.36 -16.55 -5.42
N LEU A 205 5.54 -16.37 -4.83
CA LEU A 205 6.39 -15.22 -5.09
C LEU A 205 7.37 -15.59 -6.19
N VAL A 206 7.32 -14.88 -7.33
CA VAL A 206 8.30 -15.09 -8.39
C VAL A 206 9.60 -14.40 -7.99
N MET A 207 10.65 -15.19 -7.86
CA MET A 207 11.98 -14.80 -7.39
C MET A 207 13.04 -15.27 -8.39
N ASP A 208 14.28 -14.85 -8.14
CA ASP A 208 15.42 -15.04 -9.06
C ASP A 208 15.23 -14.22 -10.35
N ALA A 209 16.19 -14.27 -11.27
CA ALA A 209 16.09 -13.53 -12.53
C ALA A 209 14.74 -13.83 -13.24
N PRO A 210 14.00 -12.78 -13.68
CA PRO A 210 14.42 -11.39 -13.83
C PRO A 210 14.09 -10.46 -12.64
N SER A 211 13.50 -10.98 -11.56
CA SER A 211 13.05 -10.15 -10.43
C SER A 211 14.23 -9.43 -9.76
N ASP A 212 14.00 -8.16 -9.42
CA ASP A 212 14.95 -7.37 -8.65
C ASP A 212 15.04 -7.90 -7.21
N PRO A 213 16.25 -8.18 -6.70
CA PRO A 213 16.42 -8.76 -5.37
C PRO A 213 15.99 -7.82 -4.24
N THR A 214 16.02 -6.49 -4.44
CA THR A 214 15.59 -5.53 -3.42
C THR A 214 14.07 -5.49 -3.32
N ALA A 215 13.36 -5.51 -4.44
CA ALA A 215 11.90 -5.63 -4.48
C ALA A 215 11.43 -6.97 -3.90
N VAL A 216 12.10 -8.09 -4.25
CA VAL A 216 11.82 -9.40 -3.66
C VAL A 216 12.02 -9.38 -2.15
N GLY A 217 13.12 -8.78 -1.66
CA GLY A 217 13.41 -8.66 -0.23
C GLY A 217 12.32 -7.90 0.54
N ALA A 218 11.84 -6.79 -0.02
CA ALA A 218 10.75 -6.01 0.58
C ALA A 218 9.44 -6.81 0.67
N VAL A 219 9.06 -7.50 -0.42
CA VAL A 219 7.86 -8.38 -0.43
C VAL A 219 8.00 -9.54 0.54
N MET A 220 9.17 -10.20 0.59
CA MET A 220 9.44 -11.27 1.55
C MET A 220 9.29 -10.78 2.99
N GLN A 221 9.86 -9.62 3.32
CA GLN A 221 9.74 -9.02 4.65
C GLN A 221 8.27 -8.79 5.02
N ALA A 222 7.49 -8.17 4.14
CA ALA A 222 6.06 -7.93 4.37
C ALA A 222 5.27 -9.23 4.61
N LEU A 223 5.50 -10.26 3.79
CA LEU A 223 4.85 -11.56 3.96
C LEU A 223 5.24 -12.23 5.29
N LEU A 224 6.51 -12.15 5.70
CA LEU A 224 7.00 -12.71 6.96
C LEU A 224 6.44 -11.98 8.19
N GLU A 225 6.34 -10.65 8.16
CA GLU A 225 5.76 -9.83 9.23
C GLU A 225 4.28 -10.17 9.45
N ALA A 226 3.52 -10.26 8.35
CA ALA A 226 2.14 -10.71 8.33
C ALA A 226 1.98 -12.22 8.61
N GLY A 227 3.07 -12.99 8.62
CA GLY A 227 3.04 -14.43 8.84
C GLY A 227 2.35 -15.23 7.72
N ILE A 228 2.30 -14.66 6.50
CA ILE A 228 1.73 -15.24 5.29
C ILE A 228 2.76 -16.19 4.66
N PRO A 229 2.48 -17.48 4.53
CA PRO A 229 3.39 -18.42 3.89
C PRO A 229 3.44 -18.17 2.38
N PHE A 230 4.64 -18.29 1.80
CA PHE A 230 4.83 -18.20 0.36
C PHE A 230 5.74 -19.30 -0.17
N THR A 231 5.53 -19.65 -1.43
CA THR A 231 6.42 -20.53 -2.19
C THR A 231 7.23 -19.71 -3.17
N GLN A 232 8.53 -19.97 -3.21
CA GLN A 232 9.45 -19.36 -4.16
C GLN A 232 9.27 -20.01 -5.54
N LEU A 233 9.02 -19.20 -6.57
CA LEU A 233 8.89 -19.64 -7.96
C LEU A 233 9.98 -18.99 -8.79
N ARG A 234 10.68 -19.75 -9.63
CA ARG A 234 11.61 -19.16 -10.59
C ARG A 234 10.88 -18.80 -11.87
N ALA A 235 11.14 -17.61 -12.42
CA ALA A 235 10.47 -17.17 -13.64
C ALA A 235 10.60 -18.16 -14.80
N GLY A 236 11.82 -18.69 -15.03
CA GLY A 236 12.08 -19.69 -16.08
C GLY A 236 11.35 -21.03 -15.89
N ARG A 237 10.78 -21.31 -14.70
CA ARG A 237 9.95 -22.50 -14.43
C ARG A 237 8.47 -22.20 -14.39
N LEU A 238 8.06 -20.94 -14.49
CA LEU A 238 6.63 -20.59 -14.44
C LEU A 238 5.87 -21.41 -15.47
N ALA A 239 6.31 -21.47 -16.72
CA ALA A 239 5.66 -22.20 -17.80
C ALA A 239 5.24 -23.65 -17.45
N GLN A 240 6.03 -24.35 -16.64
CA GLN A 240 5.80 -25.75 -16.27
C GLN A 240 5.18 -25.94 -14.88
N ALA A 241 5.15 -24.88 -14.05
CA ALA A 241 4.66 -24.98 -12.66
C ALA A 241 3.13 -25.09 -12.60
N ASP A 242 2.57 -26.00 -11.81
CA ASP A 242 1.11 -26.03 -11.61
C ASP A 242 0.63 -24.81 -10.79
N LEU A 243 0.16 -23.77 -11.48
CA LEU A 243 -0.24 -22.51 -10.86
C LEU A 243 -1.52 -22.62 -10.02
N ARG A 244 -2.32 -23.69 -10.18
CA ARG A 244 -3.56 -23.91 -9.41
C ARG A 244 -3.29 -24.12 -7.91
N ARG A 245 -2.04 -24.41 -7.56
CA ARG A 245 -1.55 -24.51 -6.18
C ARG A 245 -1.54 -23.17 -5.46
N TYR A 246 -1.53 -22.06 -6.20
CA TYR A 246 -1.45 -20.70 -5.67
C TYR A 246 -2.77 -19.98 -5.90
N SER A 247 -3.21 -19.20 -4.91
CA SER A 247 -4.30 -18.24 -5.11
C SER A 247 -3.77 -16.88 -5.57
N HIS A 248 -2.51 -16.58 -5.25
CA HIS A 248 -1.86 -15.33 -5.61
C HIS A 248 -0.50 -15.61 -6.25
N LEU A 249 -0.20 -14.91 -7.34
CA LEU A 249 1.13 -14.83 -7.92
C LEU A 249 1.61 -13.40 -7.82
N ILE A 250 2.81 -13.20 -7.27
CA ILE A 250 3.43 -11.88 -7.15
C ILE A 250 4.54 -11.79 -8.19
N LEU A 251 4.46 -10.77 -9.05
CA LEU A 251 5.50 -10.36 -10.01
C LEU A 251 6.15 -9.05 -9.51
N PRO A 252 7.31 -9.13 -8.84
CA PRO A 252 8.06 -7.96 -8.40
C PRO A 252 8.58 -7.12 -9.55
N ASP A 253 9.19 -5.99 -9.20
CA ASP A 253 9.99 -5.21 -10.13
C ASP A 253 11.09 -6.07 -10.78
N ASP A 254 11.50 -5.72 -12.00
CA ASP A 254 12.67 -6.31 -12.68
C ASP A 254 13.82 -5.32 -12.85
N ASN A 255 13.66 -4.10 -12.32
CA ASN A 255 14.51 -2.91 -12.51
C ASN A 255 14.82 -2.60 -13.99
N GLY A 256 14.01 -3.14 -14.90
CA GLY A 256 14.18 -3.07 -16.35
C GLY A 256 12.90 -2.62 -17.06
N LEU A 257 11.98 -1.98 -16.34
CA LEU A 257 10.73 -1.43 -16.88
C LEU A 257 9.90 -2.49 -17.63
N GLY A 258 9.96 -3.73 -17.13
CA GLY A 258 9.28 -4.90 -17.68
C GLY A 258 9.99 -5.57 -18.86
N ALA A 259 11.12 -5.04 -19.35
CA ALA A 259 11.85 -5.62 -20.46
C ALA A 259 12.46 -6.99 -20.13
N LYS A 260 12.89 -7.19 -18.88
CA LYS A 260 13.47 -8.48 -18.47
C LYS A 260 12.38 -9.50 -18.21
N TRP A 261 11.22 -9.08 -17.67
CA TRP A 261 10.02 -9.92 -17.66
C TRP A 261 9.60 -10.33 -19.06
N GLN A 262 9.57 -9.40 -20.02
CA GLN A 262 9.27 -9.67 -21.42
C GLN A 262 10.24 -10.69 -22.02
N ALA A 263 11.54 -10.55 -21.76
CA ALA A 263 12.56 -11.49 -22.22
C ALA A 263 12.40 -12.90 -21.60
N ALA A 264 12.06 -12.97 -20.30
CA ALA A 264 11.95 -14.23 -19.58
C ALA A 264 10.65 -15.00 -19.89
N LEU A 265 9.54 -14.29 -20.08
CA LEU A 265 8.20 -14.90 -20.20
C LEU A 265 7.66 -14.88 -21.63
N GLY A 266 7.95 -13.82 -22.39
CA GLY A 266 7.45 -13.61 -23.74
C GLY A 266 5.91 -13.71 -23.86
N PRO A 267 5.38 -13.83 -25.09
CA PRO A 267 3.95 -13.94 -25.34
C PRO A 267 3.30 -15.18 -24.69
N ALA A 268 4.02 -16.30 -24.65
CA ALA A 268 3.50 -17.54 -24.06
C ALA A 268 3.32 -17.41 -22.53
N GLY A 269 4.30 -16.82 -21.84
CA GLY A 269 4.19 -16.54 -20.41
C GLY A 269 3.09 -15.52 -20.10
N ALA A 270 2.95 -14.48 -20.91
CA ALA A 270 1.85 -13.51 -20.78
C ALA A 270 0.47 -14.18 -20.94
N ALA A 271 0.27 -14.97 -22.00
CA ALA A 271 -0.97 -15.72 -22.21
C ALA A 271 -1.28 -16.66 -21.04
N ARG A 272 -0.25 -17.27 -20.47
CA ARG A 272 -0.37 -18.15 -19.31
C ARG A 272 -0.73 -17.42 -18.02
N LEU A 273 -0.16 -16.25 -17.77
CA LEU A 273 -0.55 -15.40 -16.63
C LEU A 273 -1.99 -14.91 -16.78
N LYS A 274 -2.39 -14.54 -17.99
CA LYS A 274 -3.78 -14.19 -18.31
C LYS A 274 -4.73 -15.35 -18.04
N ALA A 275 -4.41 -16.56 -18.51
CA ALA A 275 -5.20 -17.76 -18.23
C ALA A 275 -5.29 -18.07 -16.73
N TYR A 276 -4.17 -17.96 -16.01
CA TYR A 276 -4.15 -18.11 -14.54
C TYR A 276 -5.11 -17.14 -13.85
N ALA A 277 -5.12 -15.86 -14.25
CA ALA A 277 -6.06 -14.89 -13.70
C ALA A 277 -7.52 -15.26 -14.04
N MET A 278 -7.80 -15.60 -15.30
CA MET A 278 -9.14 -16.04 -15.75
C MET A 278 -9.67 -17.23 -14.96
N ASP A 279 -8.80 -18.18 -14.60
CA ASP A 279 -9.16 -19.39 -13.86
C ASP A 279 -9.47 -19.16 -12.37
N GLY A 280 -9.26 -17.96 -11.83
CA GLY A 280 -9.51 -17.60 -10.44
C GLY A 280 -8.27 -17.20 -9.65
N GLY A 281 -7.11 -17.14 -10.30
CA GLY A 281 -5.88 -16.63 -9.71
C GLY A 281 -5.90 -15.11 -9.57
N VAL A 282 -5.21 -14.59 -8.56
CA VAL A 282 -4.93 -13.16 -8.45
C VAL A 282 -3.47 -12.94 -8.83
N LEU A 283 -3.23 -12.14 -9.87
CA LEU A 283 -1.91 -11.66 -10.24
C LEU A 283 -1.70 -10.30 -9.57
N VAL A 284 -0.66 -10.18 -8.74
CA VAL A 284 -0.24 -8.93 -8.14
C VAL A 284 1.10 -8.55 -8.74
N ALA A 285 1.15 -7.45 -9.48
CA ALA A 285 2.39 -6.98 -10.10
C ALA A 285 2.73 -5.58 -9.59
N MET A 286 4.03 -5.27 -9.54
CA MET A 286 4.55 -3.97 -9.11
C MET A 286 5.66 -3.51 -10.05
N GLN A 287 5.73 -2.20 -10.30
CA GLN A 287 6.75 -1.55 -11.11
C GLN A 287 6.98 -2.25 -12.47
N GLY A 288 8.18 -2.77 -12.76
CA GLY A 288 8.49 -3.49 -14.00
C GLY A 288 7.58 -4.71 -14.24
N GLY A 289 7.13 -5.39 -13.20
CA GLY A 289 6.10 -6.44 -13.32
C GLY A 289 4.77 -5.90 -13.85
N SER A 290 4.36 -4.71 -13.38
CA SER A 290 3.16 -4.01 -13.89
C SER A 290 3.34 -3.55 -15.33
N ALA A 291 4.51 -2.99 -15.65
CA ALA A 291 4.84 -2.57 -17.01
C ALA A 291 4.76 -3.73 -18.01
N PHE A 292 5.29 -4.90 -17.63
CA PHE A 292 5.17 -6.12 -18.42
C PHE A 292 3.71 -6.57 -18.56
N ALA A 293 2.96 -6.63 -17.46
CA ALA A 293 1.56 -7.07 -17.49
C ALA A 293 0.70 -6.20 -18.43
N ALA A 294 0.90 -4.88 -18.40
CA ALA A 294 0.27 -3.93 -19.32
C ALA A 294 0.72 -4.16 -20.78
N ARG A 295 2.04 -4.09 -21.06
CA ARG A 295 2.59 -4.20 -22.43
C ARG A 295 2.32 -5.54 -23.10
N ALA A 296 2.26 -6.62 -22.32
CA ALA A 296 2.06 -7.97 -22.84
C ALA A 296 0.57 -8.37 -22.95
N GLY A 297 -0.37 -7.46 -22.65
CA GLY A 297 -1.82 -7.69 -22.78
C GLY A 297 -2.42 -8.62 -21.71
N VAL A 298 -1.74 -8.75 -20.56
CA VAL A 298 -2.29 -9.40 -19.36
C VAL A 298 -3.29 -8.46 -18.68
N SER A 299 -2.95 -7.16 -18.67
CA SER A 299 -3.80 -6.03 -18.27
C SER A 299 -4.19 -5.20 -19.49
N GLU A 300 -5.31 -4.48 -19.41
CA GLU A 300 -5.78 -3.52 -20.41
C GLU A 300 -5.31 -2.08 -20.12
N ALA A 301 -4.78 -1.84 -18.93
CA ALA A 301 -4.18 -0.56 -18.55
C ALA A 301 -3.05 -0.13 -19.50
N GLY A 302 -3.02 1.15 -19.83
CA GLY A 302 -1.89 1.79 -20.51
C GLY A 302 -0.69 1.97 -19.58
N VAL A 303 0.50 2.11 -20.16
CA VAL A 303 1.73 2.37 -19.40
C VAL A 303 2.65 3.32 -20.16
N SER A 304 3.19 4.30 -19.44
CA SER A 304 4.20 5.25 -19.91
C SER A 304 5.34 5.38 -18.91
N PHE A 305 6.36 6.19 -19.21
CA PHE A 305 7.61 6.27 -18.43
C PHE A 305 8.04 7.72 -18.17
N LEU A 306 8.70 7.94 -17.03
CA LEU A 306 9.15 9.26 -16.60
C LEU A 306 10.28 9.80 -17.45
N ALA A 307 11.23 8.95 -17.83
CA ALA A 307 12.29 9.28 -18.75
C ALA A 307 12.03 8.63 -20.12
N ARG A 308 12.48 9.32 -21.18
CA ARG A 308 12.68 8.77 -22.54
C ARG A 308 11.44 8.57 -23.43
N ARG A 309 10.97 9.67 -24.02
CA ARG A 309 10.26 9.62 -25.32
C ARG A 309 11.04 8.77 -26.35
N ASP A 310 12.38 8.79 -26.28
CA ASP A 310 13.25 8.05 -27.20
C ASP A 310 13.33 6.55 -26.92
N GLU A 311 13.10 6.10 -25.68
CA GLU A 311 13.07 4.66 -25.36
C GLU A 311 11.71 4.05 -25.68
N GLU A 312 10.63 4.81 -25.52
CA GLU A 312 9.33 4.44 -26.06
C GLU A 312 9.36 4.36 -27.60
N ALA A 313 10.07 5.26 -28.28
CA ALA A 313 10.31 5.18 -29.72
C ALA A 313 11.19 3.97 -30.09
N ARG A 314 12.26 3.69 -29.33
CA ARG A 314 13.12 2.50 -29.51
C ARG A 314 12.40 1.17 -29.30
N LEU A 315 11.44 1.10 -28.37
CA LEU A 315 10.67 -0.11 -28.09
C LEU A 315 9.53 -0.34 -29.11
N LYS A 316 9.06 0.72 -29.76
CA LYS A 316 8.02 0.66 -30.81
C LYS A 316 8.58 0.31 -32.20
N GLU A 317 9.85 0.60 -32.49
CA GLU A 317 10.48 0.27 -33.77
C GLU A 317 11.20 -1.09 -33.73
N LYS A 318 10.60 -2.12 -34.37
CA LYS A 318 11.24 -3.40 -34.67
C LYS A 318 12.24 -3.29 -35.83
N ASP A 319 13.20 -2.36 -35.78
CA ASP A 319 14.25 -2.30 -36.80
C ASP A 319 15.60 -2.75 -36.23
N PRO A 320 16.00 -4.02 -36.40
CA PRO A 320 17.26 -4.55 -35.88
C PRO A 320 18.51 -3.96 -36.57
N LYS A 321 18.36 -3.06 -37.55
CA LYS A 321 19.46 -2.41 -38.28
C LYS A 321 19.63 -0.92 -38.02
N ARG A 322 18.81 -0.30 -37.17
CA ARG A 322 19.01 1.11 -36.83
C ARG A 322 20.14 1.23 -35.81
N GLU A 323 21.36 1.52 -36.29
CA GLU A 323 22.45 1.97 -35.40
C GLU A 323 21.89 3.06 -34.49
N ALA A 324 22.07 2.91 -33.19
CA ALA A 324 21.67 3.92 -32.23
C ALA A 324 22.32 5.25 -32.65
N ALA A 325 21.50 6.18 -33.15
CA ALA A 325 22.00 7.51 -33.50
C ALA A 325 22.74 8.05 -32.29
N ALA A 326 24.01 8.41 -32.48
CA ALA A 326 24.78 9.02 -31.42
C ALA A 326 24.01 10.26 -30.93
N PRO A 327 23.92 10.47 -29.61
CA PRO A 327 23.23 11.65 -29.09
C PRO A 327 23.79 12.92 -29.74
N PRO A 328 22.98 13.98 -29.89
CA PRO A 328 23.41 15.27 -30.43
C PRO A 328 24.76 15.74 -29.85
N LEU A 329 25.57 16.44 -30.67
CA LEU A 329 26.93 16.83 -30.27
C LEU A 329 26.94 17.70 -29.01
N ASP A 330 25.92 18.52 -28.81
CA ASP A 330 25.70 19.32 -27.62
C ASP A 330 25.49 18.45 -26.38
N GLU A 331 24.70 17.38 -26.43
CA GLU A 331 24.59 16.39 -25.34
C GLU A 331 25.93 15.67 -25.07
N ARG A 332 26.68 15.36 -26.13
CA ARG A 332 27.99 14.70 -26.03
C ARG A 332 29.09 15.61 -25.50
N THR A 333 28.98 16.91 -25.70
CA THR A 333 29.95 17.94 -25.27
C THR A 333 29.48 18.72 -24.06
N GLN A 334 28.35 18.34 -23.45
CA GLN A 334 27.87 18.95 -22.21
C GLN A 334 28.96 18.91 -21.13
N ALA A 335 29.15 20.06 -20.49
CA ALA A 335 30.06 20.20 -19.37
C ALA A 335 29.67 19.19 -18.27
N TRP A 336 30.68 18.50 -17.71
CA TRP A 336 30.50 17.52 -16.64
C TRP A 336 29.63 18.04 -15.48
N ALA A 337 29.79 19.32 -15.14
CA ALA A 337 29.04 20.00 -14.08
C ALA A 337 27.51 20.02 -14.29
N ARG A 338 27.01 19.87 -15.52
CA ARG A 338 25.56 19.90 -15.82
C ARG A 338 24.90 18.52 -15.81
N ARG A 339 25.67 17.43 -15.75
CA ARG A 339 25.11 16.06 -15.77
C ARG A 339 24.31 15.73 -14.50
N GLU A 340 24.74 16.26 -13.36
CA GLU A 340 24.02 16.08 -12.08
C GLU A 340 22.64 16.76 -12.13
N ASP A 341 22.56 17.99 -12.66
CA ASP A 341 21.29 18.72 -12.82
C ASP A 341 20.32 18.00 -13.76
N GLN A 342 20.83 17.35 -14.82
CA GLN A 342 20.00 16.58 -15.73
C GLN A 342 19.42 15.32 -15.08
N GLY A 343 20.23 14.57 -14.32
CA GLY A 343 19.76 13.37 -13.61
C GLY A 343 18.63 13.67 -12.61
N LEU A 344 18.68 14.84 -11.96
CA LEU A 344 17.61 15.34 -11.08
C LEU A 344 16.29 15.63 -11.80
N GLN A 345 16.31 15.86 -13.11
CA GLN A 345 15.12 16.20 -13.91
C GLN A 345 14.47 14.99 -14.59
N GLU A 346 15.15 13.83 -14.57
CA GLU A 346 14.77 12.65 -15.34
C GLU A 346 14.23 11.50 -14.47
N SER A 347 14.39 11.57 -13.16
CA SER A 347 13.88 10.55 -12.22
C SER A 347 13.24 11.18 -10.99
N ILE A 348 12.34 10.43 -10.34
CA ILE A 348 11.81 10.77 -9.02
C ILE A 348 12.59 9.93 -7.99
N PRO A 349 13.57 10.51 -7.28
CA PRO A 349 14.35 9.78 -6.30
C PRO A 349 13.56 9.62 -5.00
N GLY A 350 12.58 8.71 -4.99
CA GLY A 350 11.75 8.35 -3.84
C GLY A 350 11.12 9.57 -3.15
N ALA A 351 10.06 10.12 -3.77
CA ALA A 351 9.30 11.24 -3.23
C ALA A 351 7.97 10.75 -2.64
N MET A 352 7.38 11.49 -1.70
CA MET A 352 6.02 11.20 -1.22
C MET A 352 5.02 12.03 -2.02
N LEU A 353 4.16 11.35 -2.76
CA LEU A 353 3.16 11.93 -3.63
C LEU A 353 1.76 11.78 -3.02
N LYS A 354 0.92 12.79 -3.19
CA LYS A 354 -0.48 12.77 -2.80
C LYS A 354 -1.28 11.90 -3.77
N ALA A 355 -1.97 10.90 -3.24
CA ALA A 355 -2.90 10.06 -3.98
C ALA A 355 -4.32 10.17 -3.40
N ASP A 356 -5.31 10.19 -4.27
CA ASP A 356 -6.72 10.00 -3.92
C ASP A 356 -6.95 8.51 -3.63
N ILE A 357 -7.73 8.20 -2.59
CA ILE A 357 -8.01 6.84 -2.12
C ILE A 357 -9.52 6.61 -2.11
N ASP A 358 -9.97 5.61 -2.85
CA ASP A 358 -11.32 5.08 -2.76
C ASP A 358 -11.43 4.07 -1.60
N GLY A 359 -11.86 4.56 -0.43
CA GLY A 359 -12.08 3.75 0.77
C GLY A 359 -13.27 2.79 0.68
N THR A 360 -14.08 2.84 -0.37
CA THR A 360 -15.19 1.88 -0.59
C THR A 360 -14.70 0.63 -1.32
N HIS A 361 -13.64 0.75 -2.11
CA HIS A 361 -13.03 -0.36 -2.82
C HIS A 361 -12.20 -1.26 -1.87
N PRO A 362 -12.18 -2.61 -2.07
CA PRO A 362 -11.43 -3.51 -1.20
C PRO A 362 -9.94 -3.21 -1.03
N LEU A 363 -9.29 -2.69 -2.08
CA LEU A 363 -7.90 -2.24 -2.00
C LEU A 363 -7.70 -0.99 -1.12
N GLY A 364 -8.74 -0.17 -0.94
CA GLY A 364 -8.75 1.01 -0.07
C GLY A 364 -9.19 0.73 1.38
N TRP A 365 -9.68 -0.48 1.69
CA TRP A 365 -10.18 -0.80 3.03
C TRP A 365 -9.09 -0.69 4.11
N GLY A 366 -9.38 0.08 5.15
CA GLY A 366 -8.48 0.29 6.28
C GLY A 366 -7.34 1.29 6.03
N LEU A 367 -7.30 1.96 4.88
CA LEU A 367 -6.38 3.09 4.63
C LEU A 367 -6.85 4.38 5.36
N ASN A 368 -8.16 4.45 5.69
CA ASN A 368 -8.79 5.44 6.57
C ASN A 368 -8.57 6.92 6.20
N ALA A 369 -8.41 7.22 4.92
CA ALA A 369 -8.40 8.59 4.42
C ALA A 369 -8.87 8.64 2.96
N ALA A 370 -9.41 9.79 2.54
CA ALA A 370 -9.75 10.07 1.15
C ALA A 370 -8.51 10.47 0.31
N GLU A 371 -7.46 10.94 0.99
CA GLU A 371 -6.16 11.27 0.40
C GLU A 371 -5.05 10.68 1.29
N GLY A 372 -3.93 10.28 0.71
CA GLY A 372 -2.78 9.80 1.47
C GLY A 372 -1.46 9.96 0.72
N ALA A 373 -0.37 9.75 1.45
CA ALA A 373 0.98 9.86 0.91
C ALA A 373 1.50 8.50 0.44
N VAL A 374 1.83 8.44 -0.85
CA VAL A 374 2.46 7.28 -1.49
C VAL A 374 3.94 7.58 -1.64
N LEU A 375 4.81 6.76 -1.06
CA LEU A 375 6.24 6.80 -1.39
C LEU A 375 6.41 6.19 -2.78
N ASP A 376 6.81 7.02 -3.73
CA ASP A 376 6.88 6.63 -5.13
C ASP A 376 8.18 7.08 -5.79
N SER A 377 8.66 6.23 -6.68
CA SER A 377 9.66 6.59 -7.70
C SER A 377 9.04 6.67 -9.10
N SER A 378 7.73 6.42 -9.19
CA SER A 378 6.76 6.49 -10.31
C SER A 378 7.28 6.16 -11.70
N ASP A 379 8.18 5.20 -11.83
CA ASP A 379 8.55 4.61 -13.12
C ASP A 379 8.33 3.08 -13.00
N PRO A 380 7.36 2.50 -13.73
CA PRO A 380 6.49 3.09 -14.74
C PRO A 380 5.38 4.02 -14.20
N VAL A 381 4.78 4.81 -15.09
CA VAL A 381 3.50 5.49 -14.89
C VAL A 381 2.38 4.61 -15.47
N LEU A 382 1.42 4.22 -14.63
CA LEU A 382 0.25 3.44 -15.07
C LEU A 382 -0.90 4.37 -15.44
N GLU A 383 -1.42 4.28 -16.66
CA GLU A 383 -2.65 4.98 -17.02
C GLU A 383 -3.84 4.36 -16.26
N LEU A 384 -4.90 5.15 -16.07
CA LEU A 384 -6.15 4.62 -15.51
C LEU A 384 -6.67 3.51 -16.40
N SER A 385 -6.98 2.34 -15.84
CA SER A 385 -7.56 1.25 -16.61
C SER A 385 -8.98 1.65 -17.04
N PRO A 386 -9.30 1.61 -18.36
CA PRO A 386 -10.62 2.01 -18.86
C PRO A 386 -11.73 1.01 -18.51
N GLY A 387 -11.38 -0.28 -18.37
CA GLY A 387 -12.30 -1.36 -18.00
C GLY A 387 -12.10 -1.87 -16.57
N GLY A 388 -11.18 -1.26 -15.81
CA GLY A 388 -10.83 -1.65 -14.46
C GLY A 388 -11.26 -0.64 -13.40
N GLU A 389 -10.95 -0.97 -12.15
CA GLU A 389 -11.13 -0.12 -10.98
C GLU A 389 -9.79 0.54 -10.63
N ASN A 390 -9.81 1.82 -10.28
CA ASN A 390 -8.60 2.62 -10.02
C ASN A 390 -8.61 3.20 -8.59
N PRO A 391 -8.54 2.36 -7.54
CA PRO A 391 -8.82 2.76 -6.16
C PRO A 391 -7.77 3.68 -5.53
N LEU A 392 -6.53 3.70 -6.04
CA LEU A 392 -5.51 4.66 -5.62
C LEU A 392 -4.97 5.35 -6.87
N ARG A 393 -5.15 6.67 -6.97
CA ARG A 393 -4.80 7.43 -8.18
C ARG A 393 -4.15 8.76 -7.83
N PHE A 394 -3.35 9.27 -8.75
CA PHE A 394 -2.80 10.62 -8.69
C PHE A 394 -3.77 11.61 -9.34
N GLY A 395 -4.16 12.64 -8.60
CA GLY A 395 -5.09 13.67 -9.07
C GLY A 395 -4.49 14.62 -10.12
N ALA A 396 -5.28 15.62 -10.52
CA ALA A 396 -4.85 16.65 -11.47
C ALA A 396 -4.06 17.81 -10.83
N GLY A 397 -4.17 17.96 -9.50
CA GLY A 397 -3.56 19.05 -8.73
C GLY A 397 -2.09 18.80 -8.37
N ASP A 398 -1.61 19.54 -7.38
CA ASP A 398 -0.26 19.39 -6.87
C ASP A 398 -0.12 18.05 -6.11
N LEU A 399 0.88 17.27 -6.51
CA LEU A 399 1.14 15.93 -5.98
C LEU A 399 2.26 15.93 -4.94
N ASN A 400 3.23 16.83 -5.00
CA ASN A 400 4.41 16.76 -4.14
C ASN A 400 4.06 17.07 -2.67
N LEU A 401 4.14 16.06 -1.80
CA LEU A 401 4.03 16.24 -0.35
C LEU A 401 5.40 16.40 0.31
N SER A 402 6.36 15.57 -0.10
CA SER A 402 7.72 15.53 0.43
C SER A 402 8.72 15.03 -0.61
N GLY A 403 9.95 15.50 -0.50
CA GLY A 403 11.05 15.13 -1.38
C GLY A 403 11.05 15.84 -2.73
N LEU A 404 11.95 15.38 -3.59
CA LEU A 404 12.20 16.01 -4.87
C LEU A 404 11.25 15.45 -5.94
N LEU A 405 10.39 16.32 -6.44
CA LEU A 405 9.55 16.05 -7.60
C LEU A 405 9.71 17.18 -8.61
N PRO A 406 10.44 16.96 -9.72
CA PRO A 406 10.54 17.95 -10.78
C PRO A 406 9.16 18.22 -11.41
N PRO A 407 8.77 19.49 -11.66
CA PRO A 407 7.45 19.81 -12.21
C PRO A 407 7.12 19.11 -13.54
N LYS A 408 8.15 18.85 -14.37
CA LYS A 408 8.00 18.10 -15.63
C LYS A 408 7.61 16.64 -15.40
N LEU A 409 8.12 16.01 -14.34
CA LEU A 409 7.79 14.63 -14.00
C LEU A 409 6.45 14.56 -13.28
N GLU A 410 6.15 15.53 -12.41
CA GLU A 410 4.82 15.65 -11.80
C GLU A 410 3.72 15.70 -12.86
N ALA A 411 3.91 16.48 -13.92
CA ALA A 411 2.96 16.58 -15.02
C ALA A 411 2.70 15.24 -15.73
N LYS A 412 3.65 14.30 -15.72
CA LYS A 412 3.48 12.95 -16.28
C LYS A 412 2.73 12.01 -15.35
N VAL A 413 2.89 12.18 -14.04
CA VAL A 413 2.25 11.34 -13.02
C VAL A 413 0.80 11.76 -12.76
N ARG A 414 0.43 13.01 -13.02
CA ARG A 414 -0.96 13.49 -12.87
C ARG A 414 -1.95 12.64 -13.69
N ASN A 415 -3.14 12.44 -13.13
CA ASN A 415 -4.23 11.66 -13.73
C ASN A 415 -3.87 10.20 -14.06
N SER A 416 -2.97 9.61 -13.28
CA SER A 416 -2.53 8.23 -13.46
C SER A 416 -2.90 7.36 -12.24
N ALA A 417 -2.81 6.05 -12.37
CA ALA A 417 -3.07 5.11 -11.29
C ALA A 417 -1.80 4.84 -10.48
N TYR A 418 -1.91 4.84 -9.15
CA TYR A 418 -0.93 4.17 -8.30
C TYR A 418 -1.24 2.68 -8.18
N ALA A 419 -2.51 2.35 -7.91
CA ALA A 419 -2.98 0.97 -7.86
C ALA A 419 -4.29 0.83 -8.65
N LEU A 420 -4.35 -0.19 -9.49
CA LEU A 420 -5.54 -0.56 -10.25
C LEU A 420 -5.85 -2.04 -10.11
N ARG A 421 -7.11 -2.41 -10.33
CA ARG A 421 -7.59 -3.80 -10.41
C ARG A 421 -8.42 -4.00 -11.66
N GLU A 422 -8.11 -5.05 -12.40
CA GLU A 422 -8.95 -5.56 -13.48
C GLU A 422 -9.45 -6.95 -13.11
N ARG A 423 -10.77 -7.15 -13.12
CA ARG A 423 -11.32 -8.50 -13.03
C ARG A 423 -11.02 -9.24 -14.33
N LYS A 424 -10.52 -10.47 -14.23
CA LYS A 424 -10.30 -11.35 -15.37
C LYS A 424 -10.90 -12.70 -15.04
N GLY A 425 -11.99 -13.09 -15.72
CA GLY A 425 -12.72 -14.31 -15.40
C GLY A 425 -13.13 -14.35 -13.93
N ARG A 426 -12.71 -15.40 -13.20
CA ARG A 426 -12.98 -15.56 -11.75
C ARG A 426 -11.93 -14.93 -10.84
N GLY A 427 -10.86 -14.38 -11.41
CA GLY A 427 -9.73 -13.81 -10.69
C GLY A 427 -9.53 -12.34 -11.01
N ALA A 428 -8.31 -11.86 -10.77
CA ALA A 428 -7.98 -10.46 -10.95
C ALA A 428 -6.52 -10.24 -11.32
N VAL A 429 -6.26 -9.14 -12.01
CA VAL A 429 -4.93 -8.56 -12.22
C VAL A 429 -4.89 -7.25 -11.46
N ILE A 430 -3.96 -7.13 -10.52
CA ILE A 430 -3.76 -5.96 -9.66
C ILE A 430 -2.37 -5.42 -9.95
N LEU A 431 -2.29 -4.17 -10.37
CA LEU A 431 -1.03 -3.51 -10.72
C LEU A 431 -0.76 -2.37 -9.76
N PHE A 432 0.49 -2.25 -9.31
CA PHE A 432 1.02 -1.10 -8.59
C PHE A 432 2.08 -0.39 -9.47
N SER A 433 2.01 0.94 -9.59
CA SER A 433 3.02 1.72 -10.33
C SER A 433 4.35 1.75 -9.59
N GLY A 434 4.32 1.86 -8.26
CA GLY A 434 5.46 1.77 -7.36
C GLY A 434 5.55 0.44 -6.59
N ASP A 435 6.54 0.33 -5.70
CA ASP A 435 6.63 -0.78 -4.73
C ASP A 435 5.74 -0.48 -3.51
N PRO A 436 4.62 -1.19 -3.31
CA PRO A 436 3.69 -0.91 -2.22
C PRO A 436 4.26 -1.23 -0.84
N VAL A 437 5.32 -2.03 -0.75
CA VAL A 437 5.96 -2.45 0.50
C VAL A 437 7.39 -1.92 0.63
N HIS A 438 7.72 -0.87 -0.11
CA HIS A 438 9.06 -0.31 -0.25
C HIS A 438 9.83 -0.28 1.07
N ARG A 439 10.86 -1.14 1.18
CA ARG A 439 11.78 -1.27 2.32
C ARG A 439 11.11 -1.33 3.71
N GLY A 440 9.84 -1.73 3.79
CA GLY A 440 9.07 -1.71 5.04
C GLY A 440 8.77 -0.31 5.60
N CYS A 441 8.96 0.77 4.82
CA CYS A 441 8.73 2.15 5.27
C CYS A 441 7.48 2.81 4.66
N ALA A 442 6.63 2.05 3.96
CA ALA A 442 5.40 2.53 3.33
C ALA A 442 4.13 1.83 3.88
N PRO A 443 3.79 1.99 5.17
CA PRO A 443 2.69 1.23 5.80
C PRO A 443 1.32 1.52 5.18
N LEU A 444 1.07 2.73 4.66
CA LEU A 444 -0.17 3.05 3.95
C LEU A 444 -0.35 2.18 2.69
N THR A 445 0.65 2.10 1.83
CA THR A 445 0.57 1.32 0.58
C THR A 445 0.75 -0.18 0.84
N ALA A 446 1.46 -0.56 1.90
CA ALA A 446 1.57 -1.94 2.34
C ALA A 446 0.18 -2.49 2.71
N ARG A 447 -0.70 -1.67 3.28
CA ARG A 447 -2.10 -2.03 3.52
C ARG A 447 -2.82 -2.40 2.22
N ALA A 448 -2.62 -1.65 1.15
CA ALA A 448 -3.20 -1.96 -0.16
C ALA A 448 -2.63 -3.26 -0.75
N PHE A 449 -1.34 -3.55 -0.53
CA PHE A 449 -0.74 -4.84 -0.87
C PHE A 449 -1.38 -6.00 -0.11
N TYR A 450 -1.57 -5.90 1.22
CA TYR A 450 -2.27 -6.93 1.98
C TYR A 450 -3.74 -7.07 1.57
N ASN A 451 -4.42 -5.95 1.27
CA ASN A 451 -5.77 -5.97 0.71
C ASN A 451 -5.83 -6.74 -0.61
N ALA A 452 -4.81 -6.62 -1.47
CA ALA A 452 -4.72 -7.40 -2.70
C ALA A 452 -4.67 -8.92 -2.43
N LEU A 453 -4.04 -9.35 -1.33
CA LEU A 453 -3.93 -10.77 -0.95
C LEU A 453 -5.18 -11.33 -0.27
N PHE A 454 -5.85 -10.54 0.57
CA PHE A 454 -7.03 -11.01 1.30
C PHE A 454 -8.34 -10.77 0.55
N PHE A 455 -8.41 -9.71 -0.25
CA PHE A 455 -9.64 -9.22 -0.87
C PHE A 455 -9.52 -9.02 -2.38
N GLY A 456 -8.36 -9.26 -3.01
CA GLY A 456 -8.13 -8.98 -4.43
C GLY A 456 -9.10 -9.71 -5.36
N ALA A 457 -9.47 -10.95 -5.03
CA ALA A 457 -10.45 -11.76 -5.75
C ALA A 457 -11.92 -11.39 -5.45
N TYR A 458 -12.19 -10.37 -4.62
CA TYR A 458 -13.56 -10.00 -4.28
C TYR A 458 -14.33 -9.52 -5.50
N ALA A 459 -15.47 -10.16 -5.76
CA ALA A 459 -16.55 -9.64 -6.58
C ALA A 459 -17.73 -9.34 -5.65
N PRO A 460 -18.37 -8.16 -5.75
CA PRO A 460 -19.68 -7.97 -5.15
C PRO A 460 -20.59 -9.12 -5.61
N GLN A 461 -21.36 -9.72 -4.72
CA GLN A 461 -22.48 -10.53 -5.17
C GLN A 461 -23.47 -9.55 -5.79
N ASP A 462 -23.78 -9.74 -7.07
CA ASP A 462 -24.90 -9.03 -7.68
C ASP A 462 -26.15 -9.40 -6.87
N ASP A 463 -26.92 -8.39 -6.47
CA ASP A 463 -28.27 -8.58 -5.94
C ASP A 463 -29.14 -9.10 -7.11
N GLU A 464 -28.98 -10.36 -7.50
CA GLU A 464 -29.97 -11.05 -8.33
C GLU A 464 -31.04 -11.62 -7.39
N ASP A 465 -32.21 -10.97 -7.44
CA ASP A 465 -33.50 -11.40 -6.87
C ASP A 465 -33.95 -12.78 -7.36
#